data_AF-D4V8B8-F1
#
_entry.id   AF-D4V8B8-F1
#
_cell.length_a   1.000
_cell.length_b   1.000
_cell.length_c   1.000
_cell.angle_alpha   90.00
_cell.angle_beta   90.00
_cell.angle_gamma   90.00
#
_symmetry.space_group_name_H-M   'P 1'
#
loop_
_entity.id
_entity.type
_entity.pdbx_description
1 polymer ?
#
loop_
_entity_poly.entity_id
_entity_poly.type
_entity_poly.pdbx_seq_one_letter_code
_entity_poly.pdbx_strand_id
1 'polypeptide(L)'
;MGFLQEFVSVLPSIASVIAPLFGANKNDYLKYALHNGESVYFKKDENGEICCCNPFREPVSLVFPDKNGVGGESISIDRSSSFPVTQMLTERAKVYVDDFQIEKGGISAEKNQLGEPQMATISASGKVPNRNDTTKIGTSLFVKINGDDLTIQINPLYKLEGILSLEISGDGNEPCRLFKNEENNGSTPAPVMKGEPSTVEMNFPGALSTFKDSNNVFVSAVARCSYGANGEMPDELKCRGRQMTESDWEFLRIGRCLNE
;
A
#
# COMPACT_ATOMS: atom_id res chain seq x y z
N MET A 1 13.55 21.45 21.95
CA MET A 1 14.52 21.31 20.86
C MET A 1 14.05 20.15 20.01
N GLY A 2 13.48 20.44 18.84
CA GLY A 2 12.92 19.40 17.96
C GLY A 2 14.06 18.63 17.31
N PHE A 3 14.13 17.33 17.57
CA PHE A 3 14.94 16.43 16.76
C PHE A 3 14.34 16.44 15.36
N LEU A 4 15.02 17.12 14.43
CA LEU A 4 14.81 16.92 13.00
C LEU A 4 15.22 15.47 12.73
N GLN A 5 14.25 14.58 12.61
CA GLN A 5 14.45 13.25 12.05
C GLN A 5 14.98 13.49 10.63
N GLU A 6 16.23 13.10 10.37
CA GLU A 6 16.77 13.14 9.01
C GLU A 6 15.86 12.31 8.12
N PHE A 7 15.11 12.97 7.23
CA PHE A 7 14.37 12.30 6.17
C PHE A 7 15.41 11.77 5.18
N VAL A 8 15.77 10.50 5.37
CA VAL A 8 16.60 9.78 4.43
C VAL A 8 15.70 9.32 3.30
N SER A 9 15.64 10.13 2.24
CA SER A 9 14.87 9.85 1.04
C SER A 9 15.78 9.72 -0.19
N VAL A 10 15.51 8.75 -1.05
CA VAL A 10 16.06 8.72 -2.42
C VAL A 10 14.92 9.01 -3.39
N LEU A 11 15.22 9.76 -4.46
CA LEU A 11 14.28 10.14 -5.51
C LEU A 11 14.66 9.47 -6.83
N PRO A 12 14.47 8.16 -6.98
CA PRO A 12 14.74 7.54 -8.26
C PRO A 12 13.62 7.87 -9.25
N SER A 13 13.98 8.07 -10.51
CA SER A 13 12.96 8.12 -11.55
C SER A 13 12.25 6.77 -11.60
N ILE A 14 10.91 6.75 -11.65
CA ILE A 14 10.12 5.51 -11.72
C ILE A 14 10.55 4.67 -12.94
N ALA A 15 10.85 5.33 -14.06
CA ALA A 15 11.33 4.66 -15.27
C ALA A 15 12.65 3.92 -15.03
N SER A 16 13.53 4.47 -14.19
CA SER A 16 14.79 3.82 -13.80
C SER A 16 14.59 2.59 -12.93
N VAL A 17 13.45 2.48 -12.22
CA VAL A 17 13.08 1.31 -11.43
C VAL A 17 12.44 0.25 -12.34
N ILE A 18 11.46 0.66 -13.14
CA ILE A 18 10.60 -0.25 -13.89
C ILE A 18 11.30 -0.83 -15.13
N ALA A 19 11.88 0.04 -15.96
CA ALA A 19 12.34 -0.36 -17.31
C ALA A 19 13.45 -1.43 -17.28
N PRO A 20 14.48 -1.34 -16.40
CA PRO A 20 15.50 -2.37 -16.33
C PRO A 20 14.95 -3.71 -15.87
N LEU A 21 13.99 -3.72 -14.92
CA LEU A 21 13.44 -4.94 -14.35
C LEU A 21 12.52 -5.70 -15.30
N PHE A 22 11.86 -5.04 -16.25
CA PHE A 22 11.03 -5.74 -17.23
C PHE A 22 11.82 -6.73 -18.09
N GLY A 23 13.04 -6.36 -18.49
CA GLY A 23 13.96 -7.18 -19.29
C GLY A 23 15.01 -7.94 -18.49
N ALA A 24 14.94 -7.92 -17.15
CA ALA A 24 15.95 -8.50 -16.28
C ALA A 24 15.88 -10.04 -16.23
N ASN A 25 17.02 -10.69 -15.99
CA ASN A 25 17.09 -12.14 -15.81
C ASN A 25 16.66 -12.56 -14.39
N LYS A 26 16.50 -13.86 -14.17
CA LYS A 26 16.28 -14.41 -12.83
C LYS A 26 17.47 -14.03 -11.92
N ASN A 27 17.16 -13.51 -10.72
CA ASN A 27 18.11 -13.01 -9.70
C ASN A 27 18.76 -11.63 -9.98
N ASP A 28 18.40 -10.96 -11.07
CA ASP A 28 18.79 -9.57 -11.28
C ASP A 28 17.93 -8.64 -10.38
N TYR A 29 18.55 -7.59 -9.84
CA TYR A 29 17.88 -6.62 -9.00
C TYR A 29 18.42 -5.19 -9.17
N LEU A 30 17.61 -4.22 -8.79
CA LEU A 30 18.02 -2.83 -8.61
C LEU A 30 18.14 -2.53 -7.12
N LYS A 31 19.20 -1.79 -6.73
CA LYS A 31 19.42 -1.36 -5.35
C LYS A 31 19.44 0.17 -5.28
N TYR A 32 18.79 0.71 -4.26
CA TYR A 32 18.75 2.15 -3.97
C TYR A 32 19.22 2.38 -2.54
N ALA A 33 20.37 3.03 -2.40
CA ALA A 33 21.00 3.28 -1.10
C ALA A 33 20.30 4.44 -0.39
N LEU A 34 19.69 4.18 0.76
CA LEU A 34 19.06 5.21 1.58
C LEU A 34 20.11 5.93 2.43
N HIS A 35 20.84 5.22 3.31
CA HIS A 35 21.93 5.79 4.13
C HIS A 35 22.85 4.68 4.70
N ASN A 36 24.11 5.00 5.02
CA ASN A 36 25.08 4.09 5.67
C ASN A 36 25.26 2.69 5.03
N GLY A 37 25.15 2.59 3.70
CA GLY A 37 25.27 1.32 2.98
C GLY A 37 24.02 0.44 3.03
N GLU A 38 22.98 0.88 3.71
CA GLU A 38 21.66 0.25 3.75
C GLU A 38 20.88 0.60 2.47
N SER A 39 20.42 -0.41 1.72
CA SER A 39 19.74 -0.22 0.43
C SER A 39 18.41 -0.96 0.38
N VAL A 40 17.42 -0.34 -0.25
CA VAL A 40 16.18 -1.01 -0.66
C VAL A 40 16.40 -1.69 -1.99
N TYR A 41 15.77 -2.84 -2.20
CA TYR A 41 15.93 -3.61 -3.44
C TYR A 41 14.61 -3.75 -4.18
N PHE A 42 14.66 -3.63 -5.50
CA PHE A 42 13.55 -4.00 -6.39
C PHE A 42 13.98 -5.20 -7.21
N LYS A 43 13.15 -6.23 -7.22
CA LYS A 43 13.37 -7.44 -8.00
C LYS A 43 12.09 -7.89 -8.67
N LYS A 44 12.23 -8.55 -9.81
CA LYS A 44 11.13 -9.26 -10.44
C LYS A 44 10.97 -10.62 -9.76
N ASP A 45 9.77 -10.96 -9.32
CA ASP A 45 9.45 -12.27 -8.77
C ASP A 45 9.19 -13.29 -9.90
N GLU A 46 8.89 -14.54 -9.52
CA GLU A 46 8.68 -15.63 -10.47
C GLU A 46 7.42 -15.45 -11.34
N ASN A 47 6.46 -14.62 -10.90
CA ASN A 47 5.24 -14.29 -11.63
C ASN A 47 5.40 -13.07 -12.53
N GLY A 48 6.57 -12.44 -12.49
CA GLY A 48 6.87 -11.24 -13.26
C GLY A 48 6.49 -9.93 -12.56
N GLU A 49 6.06 -9.98 -11.30
CA GLU A 49 5.76 -8.81 -10.49
C GLU A 49 7.06 -8.19 -9.95
N ILE A 50 7.18 -6.88 -10.06
CA ILE A 50 8.21 -6.10 -9.38
C ILE A 50 7.83 -6.00 -7.90
N CYS A 51 8.63 -6.62 -7.05
CA CYS A 51 8.53 -6.55 -5.61
C CYS A 51 9.59 -5.60 -5.05
N CYS A 52 9.17 -4.75 -4.12
CA CYS A 52 10.10 -3.97 -3.30
C CYS A 52 10.42 -4.77 -2.04
N CYS A 53 11.70 -4.96 -1.75
CA CYS A 53 12.21 -5.71 -0.62
C CYS A 53 12.86 -4.75 0.39
N ASN A 54 12.32 -4.74 1.60
CA ASN A 54 12.83 -3.96 2.72
C ASN A 54 13.73 -4.83 3.61
N PRO A 55 15.07 -4.70 3.54
CA PRO A 55 15.98 -5.44 4.42
C PRO A 55 16.09 -4.85 5.82
N PHE A 56 15.55 -3.67 6.07
CA PHE A 56 15.80 -2.96 7.31
C PHE A 56 14.97 -3.54 8.46
N ARG A 57 15.36 -3.13 9.67
CA ARG A 57 14.63 -3.44 10.91
C ARG A 57 13.48 -2.48 11.19
N GLU A 58 13.26 -1.53 10.30
CA GLU A 58 12.19 -0.53 10.34
C GLU A 58 11.46 -0.48 8.98
N PRO A 59 10.24 0.08 8.92
CA PRO A 59 9.51 0.20 7.66
C PRO A 59 10.21 1.10 6.64
N VAL A 60 9.89 0.87 5.38
CA VAL A 60 10.27 1.74 4.25
C VAL A 60 9.00 2.15 3.54
N SER A 61 8.88 3.44 3.27
CA SER A 61 7.76 3.98 2.52
C SER A 61 8.15 4.26 1.08
N LEU A 62 7.35 3.79 0.14
CA LEU A 62 7.37 4.23 -1.25
C LEU A 62 6.27 5.28 -1.40
N VAL A 63 6.62 6.50 -1.82
CA VAL A 63 5.74 7.66 -1.74
C VAL A 63 5.58 8.32 -3.10
N PHE A 64 4.32 8.58 -3.45
CA PHE A 64 3.88 9.46 -4.53
C PHE A 64 3.22 10.67 -3.86
N PRO A 65 3.90 11.82 -3.81
CA PRO A 65 3.38 13.00 -3.12
C PRO A 65 2.08 13.49 -3.77
N ASP A 66 1.27 14.24 -3.01
CA ASP A 66 0.14 14.96 -3.58
C ASP A 66 0.65 15.99 -4.60
N LYS A 67 0.10 15.97 -5.81
CA LYS A 67 0.47 16.91 -6.87
C LYS A 67 -0.71 17.21 -7.77
N ASN A 68 -0.92 18.50 -8.07
CA ASN A 68 -1.91 18.97 -9.04
C ASN A 68 -3.34 18.44 -8.79
N GLY A 69 -3.74 18.27 -7.53
CA GLY A 69 -5.08 17.77 -7.17
C GLY A 69 -5.26 16.26 -7.34
N VAL A 70 -4.19 15.53 -7.66
CA VAL A 70 -4.12 14.08 -7.57
C VAL A 70 -3.62 13.75 -6.17
N GLY A 71 -4.52 13.23 -5.33
CA GLY A 71 -4.19 12.92 -3.94
C GLY A 71 -3.01 11.95 -3.83
N GLY A 72 -2.22 12.16 -2.78
CA GLY A 72 -1.01 11.39 -2.53
C GLY A 72 -1.31 9.92 -2.28
N GLU A 73 -0.33 9.08 -2.60
CA GLU A 73 -0.37 7.64 -2.37
C GLU A 73 0.96 7.16 -1.81
N SER A 74 0.92 6.26 -0.84
CA SER A 74 2.12 5.63 -0.33
C SER A 74 1.90 4.18 0.08
N ILE A 75 2.98 3.40 0.03
CA ILE A 75 3.02 2.07 0.61
C ILE A 75 4.17 1.95 1.59
N SER A 76 3.84 1.69 2.85
CA SER A 76 4.80 1.41 3.92
C SER A 76 4.99 -0.10 4.02
N ILE A 77 6.14 -0.57 3.57
CA ILE A 77 6.53 -1.98 3.59
C ILE A 77 7.21 -2.25 4.92
N ASP A 78 6.67 -3.21 5.68
CA ASP A 78 7.19 -3.52 7.01
C ASP A 78 8.62 -4.08 6.97
N ARG A 79 9.27 -4.10 8.12
CA ARG A 79 10.64 -4.58 8.32
C ARG A 79 10.82 -6.02 7.81
N SER A 80 11.94 -6.27 7.14
CA SER A 80 12.31 -7.60 6.63
C SER A 80 11.20 -8.26 5.80
N SER A 81 10.46 -7.45 5.04
CA SER A 81 9.32 -7.85 4.23
C SER A 81 9.52 -7.49 2.76
N SER A 82 8.72 -8.11 1.90
CA SER A 82 8.63 -7.78 0.49
C SER A 82 7.17 -7.62 0.07
N PHE A 83 6.93 -6.69 -0.84
CA PHE A 83 5.57 -6.41 -1.29
C PHE A 83 5.56 -6.12 -2.78
N PRO A 84 4.57 -6.65 -3.54
CA PRO A 84 4.47 -6.36 -4.97
C PRO A 84 4.01 -4.93 -5.18
N VAL A 85 4.71 -4.21 -6.06
CA VAL A 85 4.54 -2.77 -6.30
C VAL A 85 4.43 -2.44 -7.79
N THR A 86 4.41 -3.43 -8.68
CA THR A 86 4.34 -3.25 -10.14
C THR A 86 3.21 -2.32 -10.55
N GLN A 87 1.98 -2.59 -10.10
CA GLN A 87 0.81 -1.81 -10.49
C GLN A 87 0.96 -0.35 -10.07
N MET A 88 1.36 -0.12 -8.81
CA MET A 88 1.59 1.21 -8.26
C MET A 88 2.65 1.98 -9.06
N LEU A 89 3.79 1.36 -9.35
CA LEU A 89 4.85 1.98 -10.13
C LEU A 89 4.39 2.28 -11.57
N THR A 90 3.78 1.31 -12.26
CA THR A 90 3.39 1.43 -13.67
C THR A 90 2.30 2.47 -13.92
N GLU A 91 1.25 2.51 -13.10
CA GLU A 91 0.17 3.47 -13.27
C GLU A 91 0.60 4.91 -12.98
N ARG A 92 1.53 5.08 -12.03
CA ARG A 92 2.02 6.40 -11.61
C ARG A 92 3.22 6.87 -12.42
N ALA A 93 3.88 6.00 -13.19
CA ALA A 93 5.09 6.29 -13.96
C ALA A 93 4.98 7.53 -14.86
N LYS A 94 3.81 7.77 -15.49
CA LYS A 94 3.59 8.91 -16.38
C LYS A 94 3.45 10.24 -15.62
N VAL A 95 2.90 10.21 -14.41
CA VAL A 95 2.55 11.41 -13.64
C VAL A 95 3.69 11.84 -12.72
N TYR A 96 4.45 10.88 -12.19
CA TYR A 96 5.46 11.09 -11.14
C TYR A 96 6.88 10.74 -11.58
N VAL A 97 7.25 11.11 -12.82
CA VAL A 97 8.51 10.70 -13.48
C VAL A 97 9.74 10.91 -12.59
N ASP A 98 9.80 12.03 -11.85
CA ASP A 98 10.94 12.44 -11.00
C ASP A 98 10.55 12.76 -9.55
N ASP A 99 9.31 12.44 -9.15
CA ASP A 99 8.77 12.81 -7.83
C ASP A 99 8.55 11.59 -6.91
N PHE A 100 8.88 10.39 -7.39
CA PHE A 100 8.79 9.16 -6.62
C PHE A 100 9.86 9.12 -5.53
N GLN A 101 9.45 8.84 -4.30
CA GLN A 101 10.33 8.87 -3.14
C GLN A 101 10.39 7.50 -2.47
N ILE A 102 11.59 7.10 -2.07
CA ILE A 102 11.81 5.96 -1.18
C ILE A 102 12.31 6.55 0.12
N GLU A 103 11.50 6.45 1.16
CA GLU A 103 11.77 7.04 2.46
C GLU A 103 12.04 5.95 3.50
N LYS A 104 13.04 6.19 4.36
CA LYS A 104 13.20 5.39 5.57
C LYS A 104 12.13 5.78 6.58
N GLY A 105 11.51 4.79 7.22
CA GLY A 105 10.40 5.00 8.13
C GLY A 105 9.04 4.85 7.44
N GLY A 106 8.00 4.91 8.26
CA GLY A 106 6.63 4.65 7.82
C GLY A 106 5.77 4.14 8.97
N ILE A 107 4.53 3.81 8.65
CA ILE A 107 3.59 3.22 9.62
C ILE A 107 3.94 1.74 9.78
N SER A 108 4.37 1.35 10.98
CA SER A 108 4.61 -0.06 11.34
C SER A 108 3.27 -0.73 11.64
N ALA A 109 3.03 -1.89 11.03
CA ALA A 109 2.08 -2.84 11.60
C ALA A 109 2.71 -3.46 12.86
N GLU A 110 1.91 -3.90 13.83
CA GLU A 110 2.43 -4.61 15.00
C GLU A 110 3.19 -5.88 14.59
N LYS A 111 4.16 -6.30 15.42
CA LYS A 111 5.18 -7.33 15.12
C LYS A 111 4.65 -8.49 14.26
N ASN A 112 5.13 -8.59 13.02
CA ASN A 112 5.04 -9.82 12.24
C ASN A 112 5.68 -10.98 13.00
N GLN A 113 4.90 -12.03 13.27
CA GLN A 113 5.36 -13.30 13.81
C GLN A 113 5.68 -14.26 12.65
N LEU A 114 6.63 -15.17 12.88
CA LEU A 114 7.07 -16.13 11.87
C LEU A 114 5.90 -17.04 11.44
N GLY A 115 5.51 -16.98 10.15
CA GLY A 115 4.38 -17.75 9.60
C GLY A 115 3.13 -16.94 9.29
N GLU A 116 3.12 -15.64 9.60
CA GLU A 116 2.04 -14.71 9.30
C GLU A 116 2.16 -14.10 7.88
N PRO A 117 1.05 -13.59 7.30
CA PRO A 117 1.04 -12.88 6.02
C PRO A 117 2.02 -11.70 5.99
N GLN A 118 2.59 -11.38 4.82
CA GLN A 118 3.45 -10.19 4.70
C GLN A 118 2.59 -8.94 4.73
N MET A 119 2.88 -8.05 5.68
CA MET A 119 2.08 -6.85 5.92
C MET A 119 2.68 -5.61 5.27
N ALA A 120 1.80 -4.75 4.74
CA ALA A 120 2.10 -3.39 4.33
C ALA A 120 0.95 -2.47 4.72
N THR A 121 1.22 -1.18 4.79
CA THR A 121 0.18 -0.16 4.92
C THR A 121 0.10 0.64 3.64
N ILE A 122 -1.06 0.66 2.99
CA ILE A 122 -1.32 1.46 1.79
C ILE A 122 -2.13 2.68 2.20
N SER A 123 -1.62 3.87 1.90
CA SER A 123 -2.33 5.13 2.13
C SER A 123 -2.68 5.77 0.81
N ALA A 124 -3.91 6.24 0.66
CA ALA A 124 -4.32 6.98 -0.52
C ALA A 124 -5.39 8.01 -0.15
N SER A 125 -5.43 9.10 -0.92
CA SER A 125 -6.44 10.13 -0.74
C SER A 125 -6.98 10.60 -2.08
N GLY A 126 -8.24 11.05 -2.11
CA GLY A 126 -8.84 11.51 -3.34
C GLY A 126 -10.21 12.15 -3.15
N LYS A 127 -10.60 12.93 -4.15
CA LYS A 127 -11.93 13.52 -4.26
C LYS A 127 -12.89 12.51 -4.90
N VAL A 128 -13.99 12.22 -4.23
CA VAL A 128 -14.98 11.23 -4.61
C VAL A 128 -16.34 11.93 -4.82
N PRO A 129 -16.99 11.77 -5.97
CA PRO A 129 -18.36 12.24 -6.16
C PRO A 129 -19.31 11.60 -5.14
N ASN A 130 -20.12 12.39 -4.45
CA ASN A 130 -21.03 11.90 -3.42
C ASN A 130 -22.31 11.32 -4.04
N ARG A 131 -22.17 10.17 -4.69
CA ARG A 131 -23.26 9.45 -5.38
C ARG A 131 -22.91 7.97 -5.47
N ASN A 132 -23.91 7.13 -5.73
CA ASN A 132 -23.71 5.69 -5.88
C ASN A 132 -22.79 5.37 -7.05
N ASP A 133 -21.53 5.07 -6.75
CA ASP A 133 -20.47 4.78 -7.72
C ASP A 133 -19.26 4.17 -7.01
N THR A 134 -18.32 3.62 -7.77
CA THR A 134 -17.00 3.22 -7.28
C THR A 134 -15.96 4.16 -7.88
N THR A 135 -15.25 4.89 -7.02
CA THR A 135 -14.21 5.85 -7.41
C THR A 135 -12.85 5.41 -6.89
N LYS A 136 -11.84 5.50 -7.75
CA LYS A 136 -10.45 5.22 -7.41
C LYS A 136 -9.83 6.39 -6.64
N ILE A 137 -9.22 6.13 -5.48
CA ILE A 137 -8.50 7.15 -4.69
C ILE A 137 -6.98 6.91 -4.63
N GLY A 138 -6.54 5.68 -4.91
CA GLY A 138 -5.13 5.32 -5.15
C GLY A 138 -5.06 4.22 -6.20
N THR A 139 -3.86 3.79 -6.61
CA THR A 139 -3.68 2.66 -7.52
C THR A 139 -4.42 1.42 -7.02
N SER A 140 -4.32 1.14 -5.72
CA SER A 140 -4.88 -0.07 -5.12
C SER A 140 -6.10 0.17 -4.25
N LEU A 141 -6.45 1.42 -3.95
CA LEU A 141 -7.57 1.77 -3.06
C LEU A 141 -8.71 2.46 -3.81
N PHE A 142 -9.92 1.97 -3.54
CA PHE A 142 -11.16 2.41 -4.13
C PHE A 142 -12.17 2.72 -3.03
N VAL A 143 -13.04 3.67 -3.30
CA VAL A 143 -14.17 4.06 -2.47
C VAL A 143 -15.43 3.73 -3.24
N LYS A 144 -16.29 2.90 -2.68
CA LYS A 144 -17.62 2.62 -3.20
C LYS A 144 -18.66 3.28 -2.30
N ILE A 145 -19.56 4.05 -2.88
CA ILE A 145 -20.66 4.70 -2.17
C ILE A 145 -21.96 3.98 -2.53
N ASN A 146 -22.76 3.62 -1.52
CA ASN A 146 -24.11 3.08 -1.72
C ASN A 146 -25.07 3.74 -0.73
N GLY A 147 -25.80 4.76 -1.17
CA GLY A 147 -26.62 5.59 -0.30
C GLY A 147 -25.74 6.37 0.68
N ASP A 148 -26.02 6.22 1.98
CA ASP A 148 -25.25 6.86 3.04
C ASP A 148 -24.04 6.01 3.50
N ASP A 149 -23.82 4.84 2.90
CA ASP A 149 -22.74 3.92 3.25
C ASP A 149 -21.50 4.17 2.39
N LEU A 150 -20.33 4.03 3.00
CA LEU A 150 -19.04 4.08 2.31
C LEU A 150 -18.31 2.76 2.51
N THR A 151 -17.83 2.16 1.42
CA THR A 151 -17.03 0.94 1.44
C THR A 151 -15.64 1.25 0.89
N ILE A 152 -14.60 0.88 1.65
CA ILE A 152 -13.23 0.88 1.15
C ILE A 152 -12.97 -0.47 0.49
N GLN A 153 -12.52 -0.46 -0.76
CA GLN A 153 -12.16 -1.67 -1.51
C GLN A 153 -10.68 -1.62 -1.87
N ILE A 154 -10.03 -2.78 -1.87
CA ILE A 154 -8.67 -2.96 -2.35
C ILE A 154 -8.65 -3.78 -3.63
N ASN A 155 -7.83 -3.37 -4.58
CA ASN A 155 -7.60 -4.16 -5.79
C ASN A 155 -6.65 -5.34 -5.46
N PRO A 156 -6.98 -6.58 -5.86
CA PRO A 156 -6.04 -7.69 -5.82
C PRO A 156 -4.70 -7.31 -6.47
N LEU A 157 -3.56 -7.83 -6.02
CA LEU A 157 -3.36 -9.07 -5.25
C LEU A 157 -3.33 -8.91 -3.72
N TYR A 158 -3.72 -7.76 -3.20
CA TYR A 158 -3.68 -7.47 -1.77
C TYR A 158 -4.95 -7.94 -1.06
N LYS A 159 -4.81 -8.30 0.22
CA LYS A 159 -5.93 -8.52 1.12
C LYS A 159 -6.03 -7.37 2.11
N LEU A 160 -7.25 -6.93 2.38
CA LEU A 160 -7.58 -5.90 3.35
C LEU A 160 -7.75 -6.53 4.73
N GLU A 161 -6.81 -6.26 5.64
CA GLU A 161 -6.82 -6.75 7.02
C GLU A 161 -7.49 -5.75 7.98
N GLY A 162 -7.58 -4.49 7.58
CA GLY A 162 -8.24 -3.44 8.35
C GLY A 162 -7.92 -2.04 7.84
N ILE A 163 -8.50 -1.05 8.50
CA ILE A 163 -8.34 0.37 8.23
C ILE A 163 -7.76 1.04 9.47
N LEU A 164 -6.50 1.47 9.39
CA LEU A 164 -5.83 2.16 10.49
C LEU A 164 -6.40 3.56 10.70
N SER A 165 -6.74 4.24 9.59
CA SER A 165 -7.35 5.55 9.61
C SER A 165 -8.20 5.74 8.37
N LEU A 166 -9.41 6.26 8.53
CA LEU A 166 -10.26 6.73 7.44
C LEU A 166 -10.80 8.10 7.82
N GLU A 167 -10.48 9.09 7.02
CA GLU A 167 -10.93 10.47 7.16
C GLU A 167 -11.83 10.83 5.98
N ILE A 168 -13.01 11.40 6.28
CA ILE A 168 -14.00 11.81 5.30
C ILE A 168 -14.38 13.26 5.59
N SER A 169 -14.22 14.14 4.61
CA SER A 169 -14.66 15.54 4.66
C SER A 169 -15.51 15.88 3.44
N GLY A 170 -16.42 16.84 3.59
CA GLY A 170 -17.28 17.34 2.51
C GLY A 170 -16.72 18.59 1.85
N ASP A 171 -17.27 18.98 0.70
CA ASP A 171 -17.02 20.31 0.12
C ASP A 171 -17.88 21.43 0.76
N GLY A 172 -18.81 21.08 1.65
CA GLY A 172 -19.52 22.01 2.52
C GLY A 172 -18.82 22.23 3.88
N ASN A 173 -19.60 22.71 4.85
CA ASN A 173 -19.13 23.00 6.22
C ASN A 173 -19.44 21.87 7.20
N GLU A 174 -19.70 20.66 6.70
CA GLU A 174 -20.02 19.50 7.54
C GLU A 174 -18.78 19.04 8.32
N PRO A 175 -18.94 18.57 9.57
CA PRO A 175 -17.81 18.11 10.36
C PRO A 175 -17.17 16.88 9.71
N CYS A 176 -15.84 16.89 9.69
CA CYS A 176 -15.06 15.74 9.24
C CYS A 176 -15.36 14.50 10.10
N ARG A 177 -15.46 13.34 9.45
CA ARG A 177 -15.55 12.05 10.14
C ARG A 177 -14.21 11.34 10.12
N LEU A 178 -13.92 10.66 11.22
CA LEU A 178 -12.66 9.97 11.45
C LEU A 178 -12.93 8.61 12.08
N PHE A 179 -12.50 7.55 11.40
CA PHE A 179 -12.48 6.19 11.90
C PHE A 179 -11.02 5.78 12.11
N LYS A 180 -10.72 5.06 13.19
CA LYS A 180 -9.35 4.69 13.56
C LYS A 180 -9.27 3.26 14.08
N ASN A 181 -8.24 2.54 13.64
CA ASN A 181 -7.92 1.18 14.07
C ASN A 181 -9.11 0.22 13.94
N GLU A 182 -9.79 0.27 12.81
CA GLU A 182 -10.91 -0.60 12.49
C GLU A 182 -10.38 -1.90 11.90
N GLU A 183 -10.57 -3.02 12.61
CA GLU A 183 -10.11 -4.33 12.15
C GLU A 183 -11.14 -4.98 11.23
N ASN A 184 -10.68 -5.64 10.16
CA ASN A 184 -11.54 -6.37 9.23
C ASN A 184 -11.76 -7.82 9.71
N ASN A 185 -12.14 -7.98 10.98
CA ASN A 185 -12.34 -9.28 11.62
C ASN A 185 -13.79 -9.51 12.08
N GLY A 186 -14.72 -8.63 11.65
CA GLY A 186 -16.12 -8.68 12.04
C GLY A 186 -16.41 -8.19 13.47
N SER A 187 -15.43 -7.60 14.17
CA SER A 187 -15.55 -7.16 15.57
C SER A 187 -16.06 -5.72 15.73
N THR A 188 -16.42 -5.03 14.64
CA THR A 188 -16.94 -3.66 14.70
C THR A 188 -18.19 -3.57 15.59
N PRO A 189 -18.30 -2.55 16.47
CA PRO A 189 -19.53 -2.32 17.23
C PRO A 189 -20.68 -2.03 16.27
N ALA A 190 -21.84 -2.59 16.60
CA ALA A 190 -23.08 -2.56 15.82
C ALA A 190 -23.44 -1.18 15.19
N PRO A 191 -24.17 -1.17 14.05
CA PRO A 191 -24.89 -2.33 13.51
C PRO A 191 -24.32 -2.80 12.16
N VAL A 192 -24.11 -4.12 12.11
CA VAL A 192 -24.06 -4.98 10.91
C VAL A 192 -22.70 -5.14 10.21
N MET A 193 -21.96 -6.17 10.64
CA MET A 193 -21.49 -7.20 9.71
C MET A 193 -21.88 -8.58 10.24
N LYS A 194 -22.95 -9.16 9.68
CA LYS A 194 -23.26 -10.60 9.80
C LYS A 194 -22.84 -11.25 8.49
N GLY A 195 -21.58 -11.67 8.41
CA GLY A 195 -20.99 -12.36 7.26
C GLY A 195 -19.52 -12.64 7.51
N GLU A 196 -18.93 -13.57 6.76
CA GLU A 196 -17.47 -13.71 6.73
C GLU A 196 -16.85 -12.38 6.26
N PRO A 197 -15.79 -11.87 6.91
CA PRO A 197 -15.17 -10.62 6.52
C PRO A 197 -14.61 -10.74 5.11
N SER A 198 -14.99 -9.80 4.25
CA SER A 198 -14.46 -9.75 2.89
C SER A 198 -12.99 -9.37 2.94
N THR A 199 -12.14 -10.14 2.28
CA THR A 199 -10.70 -9.83 2.20
C THR A 199 -10.38 -8.72 1.20
N VAL A 200 -11.37 -8.20 0.47
CA VAL A 200 -11.18 -7.15 -0.54
C VAL A 200 -11.94 -5.87 -0.25
N GLU A 201 -12.83 -5.86 0.74
CA GLU A 201 -13.62 -4.67 1.06
C GLU A 201 -14.02 -4.59 2.54
N MET A 202 -14.17 -3.36 3.04
CA MET A 202 -14.63 -3.06 4.39
C MET A 202 -15.69 -1.96 4.33
N ASN A 203 -16.87 -2.23 4.89
CA ASN A 203 -18.00 -1.31 4.85
C ASN A 203 -18.07 -0.43 6.11
N PHE A 204 -18.45 0.83 5.92
CA PHE A 204 -18.70 1.84 6.95
C PHE A 204 -20.15 2.33 6.82
N PRO A 205 -21.10 1.65 7.49
CA PRO A 205 -22.51 1.99 7.39
C PRO A 205 -22.81 3.41 7.89
N GLY A 206 -23.62 4.15 7.13
CA GLY A 206 -24.02 5.52 7.46
C GLY A 206 -22.88 6.53 7.56
N ALA A 207 -21.68 6.20 7.06
CA ALA A 207 -20.52 7.09 7.10
C ALA A 207 -20.76 8.43 6.39
N LEU A 208 -21.65 8.46 5.40
CA LEU A 208 -21.97 9.65 4.62
C LEU A 208 -23.23 10.39 5.06
N SER A 209 -23.93 9.91 6.09
CA SER A 209 -25.23 10.45 6.52
C SER A 209 -25.24 11.93 6.89
N THR A 210 -24.09 12.53 7.20
CA THR A 210 -23.95 13.98 7.49
C THR A 210 -23.57 14.82 6.28
N PHE A 211 -23.16 14.24 5.16
CA PHE A 211 -22.60 14.96 4.00
C PHE A 211 -23.64 15.14 2.87
N LYS A 212 -24.92 15.27 3.22
CA LYS A 212 -26.02 15.29 2.25
C LYS A 212 -26.00 16.50 1.32
N ASP A 213 -25.39 17.58 1.76
CA ASP A 213 -25.28 18.84 1.01
C ASP A 213 -23.98 18.92 0.20
N SER A 214 -23.06 17.99 0.41
CA SER A 214 -21.79 17.92 -0.29
C SER A 214 -21.94 17.21 -1.64
N ASN A 215 -21.51 17.85 -2.73
CA ASN A 215 -21.50 17.21 -4.06
C ASN A 215 -20.34 16.23 -4.20
N ASN A 216 -19.26 16.48 -3.46
CA ASN A 216 -18.08 15.63 -3.41
C ASN A 216 -17.63 15.49 -1.97
N VAL A 217 -17.07 14.33 -1.66
CA VAL A 217 -16.35 14.10 -0.41
C VAL A 217 -14.87 13.89 -0.71
N PHE A 218 -14.01 14.39 0.16
CA PHE A 218 -12.61 14.04 0.17
C PHE A 218 -12.41 12.88 1.15
N VAL A 219 -11.80 11.82 0.65
CA VAL A 219 -11.55 10.60 1.43
C VAL A 219 -10.04 10.40 1.52
N SER A 220 -9.54 10.19 2.74
CA SER A 220 -8.15 9.78 3.01
C SER A 220 -8.17 8.50 3.81
N ALA A 221 -7.62 7.43 3.24
CA ALA A 221 -7.66 6.09 3.83
C ALA A 221 -6.24 5.53 4.00
N VAL A 222 -6.02 4.88 5.14
CA VAL A 222 -4.80 4.15 5.50
C VAL A 222 -5.19 2.72 5.78
N ALA A 223 -5.02 1.85 4.77
CA ALA A 223 -5.38 0.45 4.83
C ALA A 223 -4.20 -0.41 5.29
N ARG A 224 -4.47 -1.32 6.23
CA ARG A 224 -3.55 -2.40 6.58
C ARG A 224 -3.82 -3.56 5.63
N CYS A 225 -2.80 -3.95 4.88
CA CYS A 225 -2.92 -4.92 3.82
C CYS A 225 -1.96 -6.08 4.03
N SER A 226 -2.37 -7.28 3.63
CA SER A 226 -1.50 -8.44 3.57
C SER A 226 -1.30 -8.93 2.14
N TYR A 227 -0.17 -9.59 1.93
CA TYR A 227 0.16 -10.32 0.71
C TYR A 227 0.71 -11.70 1.07
N GLY A 228 0.20 -12.74 0.39
CA GLY A 228 0.66 -14.11 0.55
C GLY A 228 0.22 -14.79 1.85
N ALA A 229 -1.02 -15.27 1.89
CA ALA A 229 -1.48 -16.44 2.66
C ALA A 229 -2.94 -16.77 2.28
N ASN A 230 -3.12 -17.74 1.38
CA ASN A 230 -4.33 -18.52 1.03
C ASN A 230 -5.70 -17.85 0.83
N GLY A 231 -6.22 -17.94 -0.39
CA GLY A 231 -7.63 -17.74 -0.76
C GLY A 231 -7.78 -17.58 -2.28
N GLU A 232 -7.70 -18.69 -3.02
CA GLU A 232 -7.92 -18.86 -4.48
C GLU A 232 -7.11 -17.98 -5.44
N MET A 233 -5.85 -18.37 -5.66
CA MET A 233 -5.20 -18.24 -6.97
C MET A 233 -5.04 -19.65 -7.58
N PRO A 234 -5.14 -19.81 -8.93
CA PRO A 234 -5.04 -21.10 -9.61
C PRO A 234 -3.87 -21.94 -9.11
N ASP A 235 -4.05 -23.27 -9.05
CA ASP A 235 -3.11 -24.24 -8.46
C ASP A 235 -1.66 -24.18 -8.99
N GLU A 236 -1.42 -23.42 -10.06
CA GLU A 236 -0.10 -23.12 -10.63
C GLU A 236 0.65 -21.96 -9.93
N LEU A 237 0.03 -21.26 -8.96
CA LEU A 237 0.56 -20.07 -8.27
C LEU A 237 0.85 -20.29 -6.77
N LYS A 238 1.18 -21.51 -6.35
CA LYS A 238 1.57 -21.81 -4.96
C LYS A 238 3.00 -21.33 -4.63
N CYS A 239 3.25 -20.03 -4.66
CA CYS A 239 4.40 -19.44 -3.97
C CYS A 239 4.06 -19.35 -2.47
N ARG A 240 4.57 -20.30 -1.67
CA ARG A 240 4.53 -20.23 -0.21
C ARG A 240 5.49 -19.13 0.27
N GLY A 241 5.03 -17.89 0.36
CA GLY A 241 5.82 -16.80 0.92
C GLY A 241 6.05 -17.01 2.43
N ARG A 242 7.26 -17.40 2.81
CA ARG A 242 7.75 -17.29 4.20
C ARG A 242 8.30 -15.88 4.40
N GLN A 243 8.21 -15.38 5.64
CA GLN A 243 8.98 -14.23 6.10
C GLN A 243 10.45 -14.39 5.70
N MET A 244 11.09 -13.34 5.17
CA MET A 244 12.45 -13.43 4.65
C MET A 244 13.43 -13.86 5.75
N THR A 245 13.95 -15.07 5.61
CA THR A 245 15.02 -15.68 6.39
C THR A 245 16.40 -15.24 5.86
N GLU A 246 17.48 -15.57 6.57
CA GLU A 246 18.85 -15.33 6.08
C GLU A 246 19.11 -15.97 4.70
N SER A 247 18.47 -17.11 4.41
CA SER A 247 18.49 -17.74 3.08
C SER A 247 17.70 -16.98 2.02
N ASP A 248 16.64 -16.25 2.39
CA ASP A 248 15.94 -15.39 1.44
C ASP A 248 16.77 -14.15 1.08
N TRP A 249 17.84 -13.86 1.81
CA TRP A 249 18.86 -12.88 1.43
C TRP A 249 19.99 -13.49 0.60
N GLU A 250 20.03 -14.81 0.38
CA GLU A 250 21.04 -15.42 -0.49
C GLU A 250 20.96 -14.90 -1.92
N PHE A 251 19.81 -14.39 -2.41
CA PHE A 251 19.79 -13.73 -3.72
C PHE A 251 20.66 -12.47 -3.77
N LEU A 252 20.93 -11.80 -2.64
CA LEU A 252 21.93 -10.73 -2.61
C LEU A 252 23.35 -11.29 -2.80
N ARG A 253 23.57 -12.56 -2.44
CA ARG A 253 24.84 -13.27 -2.58
C ARG A 253 25.00 -13.91 -3.96
N ILE A 254 23.93 -14.44 -4.55
CA ILE A 254 23.95 -15.18 -5.83
C ILE A 254 23.43 -14.37 -7.01
N GLY A 255 22.68 -13.30 -6.77
CA GLY A 255 22.14 -12.39 -7.76
C GLY A 255 23.07 -11.21 -8.03
N ARG A 256 22.80 -10.49 -9.11
CA ARG A 256 23.63 -9.37 -9.57
C ARG A 256 22.82 -8.07 -9.58
N CYS A 257 23.45 -6.97 -9.18
CA CYS A 257 22.86 -5.66 -9.36
C CYS A 257 22.99 -5.21 -10.83
N LEU A 258 21.89 -4.75 -11.43
CA LEU A 258 21.88 -4.30 -12.83
C LEU A 258 22.71 -3.04 -13.10
N ASN A 259 22.99 -2.24 -12.06
CA ASN A 259 23.74 -0.99 -12.15
C ASN A 259 25.24 -1.16 -11.81
N GLU A 260 25.75 -2.40 -11.82
CA GLU A 260 27.18 -2.74 -11.64
C GLU A 260 27.94 -2.87 -12.95
#